data_AF-A0A7S2GVT0-F1
#
_entry.id   AF-A0A7S2GVT0-F1
#
_cell.length_a   1.000
_cell.length_b   1.000
_cell.length_c   1.000
_cell.angle_alpha   90.00
_cell.angle_beta   90.00
_cell.angle_gamma   90.00
#
_symmetry.space_group_name_H-M   'P 1'
#
loop_
_entity.id
_entity.type
_entity.pdbx_description
1 polymer ?
#
loop_
_entity_poly.entity_id
_entity_poly.type
_entity_poly.pdbx_seq_one_letter_code
_entity_poly.pdbx_strand_id
1 'polypeptide(L)'
;KPLYSNLSGASAEEEGEARILSVEQMPLAAQEGIRQLQAGCAALKYGRKGSTHTCLFKLSADLQILSWERHGLGKLARWGGNAARQVELSDAVEVLVGTESLVLRTYGGEGVQEHLCLSLLFGGLEARDSLDIQVRSPTPQPSSMP
;
A
#
# COMPACT_ATOMS: atom_id res chain seq x y z
N LYS A 1 6.46 35.39 47.19
CA LYS A 1 5.34 36.05 46.48
C LYS A 1 5.96 37.07 45.52
N PRO A 2 5.89 36.81 44.21
CA PRO A 2 4.75 37.28 43.42
C PRO A 2 3.94 36.15 42.76
N LEU A 3 2.68 36.50 42.46
CA LEU A 3 1.66 35.78 41.71
C LEU A 3 1.85 35.98 40.20
N TYR A 4 1.71 34.92 39.39
CA TYR A 4 1.12 34.90 38.04
C TYR A 4 0.81 33.41 37.74
N SER A 5 -0.39 32.92 38.06
CA SER A 5 -1.57 32.86 37.17
C SER A 5 -1.41 31.90 35.98
N ASN A 6 -2.09 30.76 36.13
CA ASN A 6 -2.46 29.73 35.17
C ASN A 6 -2.52 30.20 33.70
N LEU A 7 -1.75 29.52 32.83
CA LEU A 7 -2.07 29.39 31.41
C LEU A 7 -2.66 28.00 31.19
N SER A 8 -3.98 27.89 31.38
CA SER A 8 -4.76 26.82 30.78
C SER A 8 -4.98 27.19 29.31
N GLY A 9 -4.25 26.53 28.42
CA GLY A 9 -4.35 26.70 26.98
C GLY A 9 -3.99 25.42 26.26
N ALA A 10 -4.50 24.28 26.73
CA ALA A 10 -4.54 23.08 25.92
C ALA A 10 -5.75 23.19 25.00
N SER A 11 -5.55 23.82 23.84
CA SER A 11 -6.44 23.67 22.70
C SER A 11 -6.50 22.18 22.39
N ALA A 12 -7.68 21.59 22.57
CA ALA A 12 -8.00 20.30 21.99
C ALA A 12 -7.79 20.44 20.49
N GLU A 13 -6.73 19.84 19.99
CA GLU A 13 -6.57 19.60 18.57
C GLU A 13 -7.73 18.70 18.17
N GLU A 14 -8.71 19.28 17.47
CA GLU A 14 -9.67 18.51 16.68
C GLU A 14 -8.83 17.70 15.68
N GLU A 15 -8.57 16.44 16.02
CA GLU A 15 -8.25 15.41 15.04
C GLU A 15 -9.47 15.27 14.14
N GLY A 16 -9.58 16.17 13.17
CA GLY A 16 -10.47 16.04 12.05
C GLY A 16 -10.09 14.77 11.33
N GLU A 17 -10.83 13.70 11.58
CA GLU A 17 -10.78 12.44 10.85
C GLU A 17 -10.86 12.81 9.36
N ALA A 18 -9.72 12.82 8.68
CA ALA A 18 -9.60 13.22 7.28
C ALA A 18 -10.25 12.12 6.43
N ARG A 19 -11.58 12.06 6.45
CA ARG A 19 -12.34 11.21 5.54
C ARG A 19 -12.17 11.80 4.16
N ILE A 20 -11.59 11.03 3.27
CA ILE A 20 -11.64 11.30 1.85
C ILE A 20 -13.11 11.25 1.45
N LEU A 21 -13.73 12.42 1.27
CA LEU A 21 -15.15 12.52 0.93
C LEU A 21 -15.40 12.32 -0.57
N SER A 22 -14.38 12.51 -1.42
CA SER A 22 -14.45 12.25 -2.87
C SER A 22 -13.05 12.23 -3.51
N VAL A 23 -12.82 11.30 -4.45
CA VAL A 23 -11.62 11.26 -5.31
C VAL A 23 -11.46 12.55 -6.10
N GLU A 24 -12.57 13.14 -6.55
CA GLU A 24 -12.57 14.33 -7.42
C GLU A 24 -11.98 15.58 -6.74
N GLN A 25 -11.85 15.56 -5.41
CA GLN A 25 -11.27 16.65 -4.63
C GLN A 25 -9.75 16.49 -4.42
N MET A 26 -9.17 15.35 -4.82
CA MET A 26 -7.75 15.09 -4.68
C MET A 26 -6.91 15.77 -5.78
N PRO A 27 -5.59 15.95 -5.56
CA PRO A 27 -4.66 16.30 -6.63
C PRO A 27 -4.78 15.35 -7.83
N LEU A 28 -4.68 15.87 -9.05
CA LEU A 28 -4.86 15.09 -10.29
C LEU A 28 -3.96 13.84 -10.35
N ALA A 29 -2.73 13.94 -9.84
CA ALA A 29 -1.80 12.81 -9.77
C ALA A 29 -2.32 11.68 -8.86
N ALA A 30 -2.97 12.02 -7.73
CA ALA A 30 -3.57 11.04 -6.84
C ALA A 30 -4.81 10.40 -7.45
N GLN A 31 -5.65 11.18 -8.14
CA GLN A 31 -6.81 10.64 -8.87
C GLN A 31 -6.36 9.63 -9.93
N GLU A 32 -5.32 9.96 -10.69
CA GLU A 32 -4.77 9.06 -11.70
C GLU A 32 -4.18 7.80 -11.07
N GLY A 33 -3.44 7.92 -9.97
CA GLY A 33 -2.94 6.78 -9.20
C GLY A 33 -4.07 5.86 -8.72
N ILE A 34 -5.17 6.42 -8.21
CA ILE A 34 -6.35 5.66 -7.79
C ILE A 34 -6.99 4.94 -8.99
N ARG A 35 -7.20 5.63 -10.12
CA ARG A 35 -7.77 5.02 -11.33
C ARG A 35 -6.89 3.89 -11.85
N GLN A 36 -5.57 4.05 -11.85
CA GLN A 36 -4.63 3.00 -12.24
C GLN A 36 -4.70 1.79 -11.30
N LEU A 37 -4.78 2.03 -9.99
CA LEU A 37 -4.89 0.94 -9.02
C LEU A 37 -6.24 0.22 -9.11
N GLN A 38 -7.35 0.93 -9.39
CA GLN A 38 -8.66 0.34 -9.64
C GLN A 38 -8.70 -0.48 -10.94
N ALA A 39 -8.04 -0.01 -12.01
CA ALA A 39 -7.89 -0.76 -13.26
C ALA A 39 -7.06 -2.05 -13.08
N GLY A 40 -6.06 -1.98 -12.19
CA GLY A 40 -5.21 -3.08 -11.80
C GLY A 40 -3.75 -2.79 -12.08
N CYS A 41 -2.91 -2.95 -11.05
CA CYS A 41 -1.48 -2.69 -11.12
C CYS A 41 -0.69 -3.98 -10.92
N ALA A 42 0.16 -4.34 -11.88
CA ALA A 42 1.04 -5.49 -11.76
C ALA A 42 2.28 -5.12 -10.93
N ALA A 43 2.50 -5.82 -9.83
CA ALA A 43 3.62 -5.59 -8.94
C ALA A 43 4.17 -6.90 -8.36
N LEU A 44 5.38 -6.86 -7.80
CA LEU A 44 5.96 -7.97 -7.05
C LEU A 44 5.48 -7.89 -5.60
N LYS A 45 4.79 -8.93 -5.13
CA LYS A 45 4.49 -9.13 -3.71
C LYS A 45 5.58 -9.95 -3.06
N TYR A 46 6.14 -9.49 -1.95
CA TYR A 46 7.06 -10.27 -1.13
C TYR A 46 6.26 -11.09 -0.11
N GLY A 47 6.66 -12.34 0.07
CA GLY A 47 6.23 -13.20 1.17
C GLY A 47 7.13 -12.98 2.38
N ARG A 48 6.63 -13.31 3.58
CA ARG A 48 7.36 -13.12 4.85
C ARG A 48 8.72 -13.85 4.93
N LYS A 49 8.98 -14.80 4.03
CA LYS A 49 10.26 -15.54 3.91
C LYS A 49 11.06 -15.17 2.66
N GLY A 50 10.80 -14.01 2.07
CA GLY A 50 11.52 -13.48 0.90
C GLY A 50 11.07 -14.00 -0.47
N SER A 51 10.15 -14.98 -0.54
CA SER A 51 9.62 -15.44 -1.82
C SER A 51 8.83 -14.34 -2.53
N THR A 52 9.14 -14.04 -3.78
CA THR A 52 8.43 -13.02 -4.57
C THR A 52 7.41 -13.63 -5.53
N HIS A 53 6.29 -12.93 -5.71
CA HIS A 53 5.25 -13.31 -6.67
C HIS A 53 4.76 -12.10 -7.43
N THR A 54 4.76 -12.17 -8.76
CA THR A 54 4.03 -11.21 -9.58
C THR A 54 2.54 -11.33 -9.29
N CYS A 55 1.93 -10.26 -8.81
CA CYS A 55 0.51 -10.18 -8.51
C CYS A 55 -0.12 -8.98 -9.22
N LEU A 56 -1.40 -9.11 -9.56
CA LEU A 56 -2.23 -8.00 -10.02
C LEU A 56 -2.99 -7.45 -8.81
N PHE A 57 -2.66 -6.23 -8.39
CA PHE A 57 -3.31 -5.53 -7.29
C PHE A 57 -4.47 -4.68 -7.81
N LYS A 58 -5.60 -4.69 -7.09
CA LYS A 58 -6.79 -3.91 -7.43
C LYS A 58 -7.40 -3.26 -6.20
N LEU A 59 -7.63 -1.96 -6.29
CA LEU A 59 -8.41 -1.20 -5.32
C LEU A 59 -9.90 -1.32 -5.66
N SER A 60 -10.75 -1.51 -4.66
CA SER A 60 -12.20 -1.51 -4.80
C SER A 60 -12.74 -0.12 -5.19
N ALA A 61 -13.97 -0.09 -5.71
CA ALA A 61 -14.61 1.16 -6.15
C ALA A 61 -14.88 2.14 -4.99
N ASP A 62 -15.12 1.62 -3.78
CA ASP A 62 -15.32 2.37 -2.53
C ASP A 62 -14.00 2.76 -1.84
N LEU A 63 -12.85 2.42 -2.44
CA LEU A 63 -11.51 2.70 -1.94
C LEU A 63 -11.18 2.05 -0.58
N GLN A 64 -11.96 1.07 -0.12
CA GLN A 64 -11.75 0.44 1.18
C GLN A 64 -10.85 -0.79 1.11
N ILE A 65 -10.87 -1.53 0.00
CA ILE A 65 -10.28 -2.87 -0.08
C ILE A 65 -9.20 -2.89 -1.15
N LEU A 66 -7.98 -3.27 -0.75
CA LEU A 66 -6.91 -3.63 -1.68
C LEU A 66 -6.86 -5.15 -1.80
N SER A 67 -7.08 -5.65 -3.02
CA SER A 67 -7.09 -7.09 -3.34
C SER A 67 -5.96 -7.46 -4.29
N TRP A 68 -5.57 -8.74 -4.32
CA TRP A 68 -4.60 -9.21 -5.31
C TRP A 68 -4.78 -10.66 -5.74
N GLU A 69 -4.36 -10.94 -6.98
CA GLU A 69 -4.27 -12.29 -7.53
C GLU A 69 -2.87 -12.58 -8.07
N ARG A 70 -2.42 -13.84 -7.99
CA ARG A 70 -1.13 -14.25 -8.56
C ARG A 70 -1.25 -14.29 -10.09
N HIS A 71 -0.31 -13.65 -10.78
CA HIS A 71 -0.24 -13.68 -12.24
C HIS A 71 0.07 -15.11 -12.74
N GLY A 72 -0.66 -15.59 -13.74
CA GLY A 72 -0.37 -16.87 -14.43
C GLY A 72 -1.10 -18.11 -13.89
N LEU A 73 -1.87 -18.01 -12.80
CA LEU A 73 -2.86 -19.03 -12.48
C LEU A 73 -4.13 -18.70 -13.27
N GLY A 74 -4.33 -19.40 -14.39
CA GLY A 74 -5.52 -19.25 -15.23
C GLY A 74 -6.81 -19.27 -14.40
N LYS A 75 -7.87 -18.69 -14.98
CA LYS A 75 -9.25 -18.47 -14.49
C LYS A 75 -9.97 -19.67 -13.81
N LEU A 76 -9.28 -20.77 -13.54
CA LEU A 76 -9.74 -22.00 -12.90
C LEU A 76 -9.61 -22.00 -11.37
N ALA A 77 -8.93 -21.04 -10.75
CA ALA A 77 -9.08 -20.81 -9.31
C ALA A 77 -10.41 -20.09 -9.03
N ARG A 78 -11.51 -20.81 -9.28
CA ARG A 78 -12.82 -20.55 -8.68
C ARG A 78 -12.62 -20.21 -7.21
N TRP A 79 -13.51 -19.35 -6.71
CA TRP A 79 -13.79 -18.91 -5.34
C TRP A 79 -13.82 -19.98 -4.20
N GLY A 80 -13.05 -21.06 -4.30
CA GLY A 80 -12.97 -22.15 -3.35
C GLY A 80 -11.72 -22.05 -2.49
N GLY A 81 -11.87 -21.47 -1.30
CA GLY A 81 -11.23 -22.00 -0.10
C GLY A 81 -9.80 -21.58 0.25
N ASN A 82 -9.36 -20.36 -0.06
CA ASN A 82 -8.11 -19.82 0.50
C ASN A 82 -8.37 -18.42 1.05
N ALA A 83 -7.86 -18.13 2.26
CA ALA A 83 -7.97 -16.84 2.95
C ALA A 83 -7.95 -15.67 1.97
N ALA A 84 -8.96 -14.80 2.06
CA ALA A 84 -9.21 -13.74 1.09
C ALA A 84 -7.91 -12.96 0.84
N ARG A 85 -7.43 -12.93 -0.41
CA ARG A 85 -6.24 -12.18 -0.83
C ARG A 85 -6.58 -10.70 -0.94
N GLN A 86 -6.91 -10.13 0.19
CA GLN A 86 -7.34 -8.75 0.31
C GLN A 86 -7.03 -8.24 1.71
N VAL A 87 -6.95 -6.93 1.83
CA VAL A 87 -6.84 -6.21 3.09
C VAL A 87 -7.79 -5.02 3.05
N GLU A 88 -8.35 -4.67 4.21
CA GLU A 88 -9.03 -3.40 4.40
C GLU A 88 -7.98 -2.32 4.64
N LEU A 89 -8.05 -1.21 3.91
CA LEU A 89 -7.08 -0.14 4.01
C LEU A 89 -7.20 0.62 5.34
N SER A 90 -8.38 0.60 5.98
CA SER A 90 -8.57 1.13 7.34
C SER A 90 -7.79 0.36 8.41
N ASP A 91 -7.43 -0.90 8.14
CA ASP A 91 -6.62 -1.71 9.07
C ASP A 91 -5.12 -1.39 8.96
N ALA A 92 -4.71 -0.65 7.94
CA ALA A 92 -3.33 -0.25 7.76
C ALA A 92 -2.99 0.86 8.77
N VAL A 93 -2.04 0.57 9.67
CA VAL A 93 -1.61 1.52 10.71
C VAL A 93 -0.48 2.42 10.25
N GLU A 94 0.27 2.01 9.21
CA GLU A 94 1.46 2.70 8.75
C GLU A 94 1.75 2.34 7.28
N VAL A 95 2.23 3.32 6.52
CA VAL A 95 2.72 3.14 5.15
C VAL A 95 4.20 3.48 5.13
N LEU A 96 5.01 2.50 4.75
CA LEU A 96 6.45 2.69 4.55
C LEU A 96 6.74 2.80 3.06
N VAL A 97 7.59 3.76 2.68
CA VAL A 97 8.06 3.94 1.30
C VAL A 97 9.53 3.55 1.28
N GLY A 98 9.98 2.86 0.23
CA GLY A 98 11.34 2.33 0.18
C GLY A 98 11.46 0.92 0.71
N THR A 99 12.67 0.56 1.13
CA THR A 99 13.01 -0.77 1.66
C THR A 99 12.88 -0.84 3.18
N GLU A 100 12.13 0.08 3.79
CA GLU A 100 12.09 0.26 5.24
C GLU A 100 11.38 -0.87 5.99
N SER A 101 10.59 -1.74 5.34
CA SER A 101 9.98 -2.87 6.04
C SER A 101 11.00 -3.94 6.40
N LEU A 102 10.73 -4.71 7.47
CA LEU A 102 11.62 -5.80 7.88
C LEU A 102 11.84 -6.82 6.74
N VAL A 103 10.80 -7.12 5.97
CA VAL A 103 10.85 -8.07 4.85
C VAL A 103 11.77 -7.52 3.75
N LEU A 104 11.62 -6.26 3.36
CA LEU A 104 12.44 -5.67 2.29
C LEU A 104 13.89 -5.40 2.76
N ARG A 105 14.14 -5.04 4.02
CA ARG A 105 15.51 -4.96 4.55
C ARG A 105 16.21 -6.31 4.57
N THR A 106 15.47 -7.36 4.92
CA THR A 106 16.04 -8.71 5.11
C THR A 106 16.22 -9.44 3.79
N TYR A 107 15.27 -9.30 2.87
CA TYR A 107 15.18 -10.09 1.64
C TYR A 107 15.27 -9.25 0.36
N GLY A 108 15.33 -7.92 0.47
CA GLY A 108 15.59 -7.05 -0.66
C GLY A 108 17.05 -7.16 -1.06
N GLY A 109 17.31 -7.91 -2.13
CA GLY A 109 18.65 -8.05 -2.73
C GLY A 109 18.90 -7.01 -3.84
N GLU A 110 19.92 -7.29 -4.67
CA GLU A 110 20.41 -6.41 -5.75
C GLU A 110 19.35 -5.99 -6.80
N GLY A 111 18.21 -6.68 -6.89
CA GLY A 111 17.12 -6.37 -7.83
C GLY A 111 16.04 -5.42 -7.29
N VAL A 112 16.12 -5.02 -6.03
CA VAL A 112 15.11 -4.15 -5.41
C VAL A 112 15.37 -2.69 -5.74
N GLN A 113 14.36 -2.03 -6.28
CA GLN A 113 14.39 -0.60 -6.57
C GLN A 113 13.65 0.14 -5.46
N GLU A 114 14.41 0.74 -4.54
CA GLU A 114 13.88 1.37 -3.33
C GLU A 114 12.73 2.33 -3.61
N HIS A 115 12.90 3.25 -4.55
CA HIS A 115 11.87 4.23 -4.94
C HIS A 115 10.59 3.63 -5.55
N LEU A 116 10.56 2.32 -5.83
CA LEU A 116 9.38 1.59 -6.33
C LEU A 116 8.80 0.64 -5.27
N CYS A 117 9.29 0.70 -4.04
CA CYS A 117 8.85 -0.16 -2.95
C CYS A 117 7.89 0.58 -2.02
N LEU A 118 6.88 -0.15 -1.56
CA LEU A 118 5.92 0.30 -0.56
C LEU A 118 5.50 -0.87 0.30
N SER A 119 5.34 -0.63 1.60
CA SER A 119 4.83 -1.62 2.55
C SER A 119 3.68 -1.05 3.36
N LEU A 120 2.57 -1.79 3.41
CA LEU A 120 1.47 -1.50 4.33
C LEU A 120 1.66 -2.34 5.59
N LEU A 121 1.71 -1.71 6.76
CA LEU A 121 1.77 -2.41 8.04
C LEU A 121 0.37 -2.53 8.64
N PHE A 122 0.07 -3.72 9.17
CA PHE A 122 -1.19 -4.05 9.82
C PHE A 122 -0.92 -4.54 11.24
N GLY A 123 -1.88 -4.32 12.14
CA GLY A 123 -1.82 -4.79 13.52
C GLY A 123 -1.11 -3.83 14.49
N GLY A 124 -1.19 -4.17 15.78
CA GLY A 124 -0.69 -3.35 16.88
C GLY A 124 0.79 -3.54 17.21
N LEU A 125 1.26 -2.94 18.31
CA LEU A 125 2.66 -2.93 18.74
C LEU A 125 3.25 -4.33 19.01
N GLU A 126 2.42 -5.33 19.32
CA GLU A 126 2.87 -6.66 19.72
C GLU A 126 3.04 -7.64 18.55
N ALA A 127 2.33 -7.40 17.43
CA ALA A 127 2.41 -8.24 16.24
C ALA A 127 2.06 -7.40 15.01
N ARG A 128 3.10 -6.91 14.32
CA ARG A 128 2.95 -6.22 13.04
C ARG A 128 3.07 -7.21 11.88
N ASP A 129 2.05 -7.28 11.06
CA ASP A 129 2.10 -7.93 9.74
C ASP A 129 2.38 -6.88 8.67
N SER A 130 2.87 -7.32 7.51
CA SER A 130 3.17 -6.43 6.39
C SER A 130 2.72 -6.98 5.04
N LEU A 131 2.23 -6.07 4.21
CA LEU A 131 2.07 -6.29 2.77
C LEU A 131 3.15 -5.50 2.05
N ASP A 132 4.20 -6.20 1.64
CA ASP A 132 5.39 -5.63 0.99
C ASP A 132 5.31 -5.78 -0.53
N ILE A 133 5.44 -4.66 -1.24
CA ILE A 133 5.21 -4.56 -2.68
C ILE A 133 6.35 -3.79 -3.34
N GLN A 134 6.81 -4.28 -4.50
CA GLN A 134 7.64 -3.50 -5.43
C GLN A 134 6.91 -3.36 -6.77
N VAL A 135 6.58 -2.15 -7.16
CA VAL A 135 6.02 -1.85 -8.49
C VAL A 135 7.13 -2.10 -9.52
N ARG A 136 6.78 -2.74 -10.63
CA ARG A 136 7.72 -2.86 -11.74
C ARG A 136 7.65 -1.57 -12.54
N SER A 137 8.79 -0.95 -12.81
CA SER A 137 8.86 0.07 -13.85
C SER A 137 8.34 -0.56 -15.15
N PRO A 138 7.53 0.16 -15.94
CA PRO A 138 7.18 -0.32 -17.27
C PRO A 138 8.50 -0.57 -18.00
N THR A 139 8.72 -1.81 -18.44
CA THR A 139 9.84 -2.09 -19.33
C THR A 139 9.71 -1.12 -20.50
N PRO A 140 10.70 -0.25 -20.78
CA PRO A 140 10.62 0.63 -21.93
C PRO A 140 10.34 -0.26 -23.14
N GLN A 141 9.20 -0.04 -23.79
CA GLN A 141 8.93 -0.75 -25.03
C GLN A 141 10.10 -0.42 -25.96
N PRO A 142 10.70 -1.43 -26.62
CA PRO A 142 11.71 -1.15 -27.63
C PRO A 142 11.06 -0.19 -28.62
N SER A 143 11.57 1.05 -28.68
CA SER A 143 11.11 2.03 -29.64
C SER A 143 11.15 1.36 -30.99
N SER A 144 9.99 1.17 -31.62
CA SER A 144 9.92 0.74 -33.00
C SER A 144 10.72 1.78 -33.78
N MET A 145 11.96 1.45 -34.15
CA MET A 145 12.74 2.31 -35.02
C MET A 145 11.98 2.42 -36.34
N PRO A 146 11.77 3.64 -36.85
CA PRO A 146 11.19 3.85 -38.17
C PRO A 146 12.08 3.27 -39.28
#